data_AF-A0A7L3KHS2-F1
#
_entry.id   AF-A0A7L3KHS2-F1
#
_cell.length_a   1.000
_cell.length_b   1.000
_cell.length_c   1.000
_cell.angle_alpha   90.00
_cell.angle_beta   90.00
_cell.angle_gamma   90.00
#
_symmetry.space_group_name_H-M   'P 1'
#
loop_
_entity.id
_entity.type
_entity.pdbx_description
1 polymer ?
#
loop_
_entity_poly.entity_id
_entity_poly.type
_entity_poly.pdbx_seq_one_letter_code
_entity_poly.pdbx_strand_id
1 'polypeptide(L)'
;EKKKLVREFDEKQREANETLREMEEELKSAPVPFRNQMMSKIRAYKRDLSMFQREMRSTDLGLGRGNQGDTKYGIFATENEQSTNLQSQRVLLLQGTDSLNRASESIERSHRIAAETDQIGTDIIEELGEQREQLERTKSRV
;
A
#
# COMPACT_ATOMS: atom_id res chain seq x y z
N GLU A 1 44.85 5.51 -12.00
CA GLU A 1 43.91 4.67 -11.22
C GLU A 1 42.86 5.48 -10.44
N LYS A 2 43.12 6.01 -9.23
CA LYS A 2 42.06 6.66 -8.39
C LYS A 2 41.25 7.76 -9.10
N LYS A 3 41.91 8.70 -9.79
CA LYS A 3 41.22 9.77 -10.55
C LYS A 3 40.37 9.26 -11.72
N LYS A 4 40.76 8.14 -12.33
CA LYS A 4 40.00 7.49 -13.41
C LYS A 4 38.72 6.87 -12.83
N LEU A 5 38.86 6.16 -11.71
CA LEU A 5 37.75 5.53 -10.98
C LEU A 5 36.72 6.57 -10.47
N VAL A 6 37.18 7.71 -9.95
CA VAL A 6 36.30 8.82 -9.55
C VAL A 6 35.47 9.34 -10.74
N ARG A 7 36.11 9.55 -11.89
CA ARG A 7 35.41 10.03 -13.10
C ARG A 7 34.38 9.02 -13.61
N GLU A 8 34.74 7.74 -13.62
CA GLU A 8 33.84 6.66 -14.02
C GLU A 8 32.64 6.54 -13.06
N PHE A 9 32.88 6.68 -11.76
CA PHE A 9 31.81 6.74 -10.76
C PHE A 9 30.87 7.94 -11.00
N ASP A 10 31.42 9.15 -11.20
CA ASP A 10 30.60 10.34 -11.45
C ASP A 10 29.77 10.23 -12.74
N GLU A 11 30.31 9.59 -13.78
CA GLU A 11 29.61 9.29 -15.03
C GLU A 11 28.46 8.31 -14.79
N LYS A 12 28.72 7.19 -14.12
CA LYS A 12 27.69 6.18 -13.79
C LYS A 12 26.62 6.71 -12.85
N GLN A 13 27.00 7.57 -11.90
CA GLN A 13 26.08 8.25 -11.00
C GLN A 13 25.14 9.18 -11.79
N ARG A 14 25.65 9.88 -12.80
CA ARG A 14 24.84 10.75 -13.66
C ARG A 14 23.86 9.92 -14.49
N GLU A 15 24.34 8.86 -15.14
CA GLU A 15 23.53 7.92 -15.91
C GLU A 15 22.39 7.34 -15.05
N ALA A 16 22.69 6.88 -13.83
CA ALA A 16 21.68 6.36 -12.92
C ALA A 16 20.61 7.41 -12.53
N ASN A 17 21.00 8.67 -12.34
CA ASN A 17 20.03 9.74 -12.05
C ASN A 17 19.15 10.07 -13.26
N GLU A 18 19.70 9.99 -14.47
CA GLU A 18 18.96 10.16 -15.72
C GLU A 18 17.94 9.03 -15.89
N THR A 19 18.35 7.77 -15.74
CA THR A 19 17.43 6.62 -15.78
C THR A 19 16.32 6.72 -14.73
N LEU A 20 16.64 7.12 -13.49
CA LEU A 20 15.60 7.32 -12.47
C LEU A 20 14.60 8.42 -12.84
N ARG A 21 15.05 9.46 -13.55
CA ARG A 21 14.15 10.51 -14.06
C ARG A 21 13.26 9.99 -15.18
N GLU A 22 13.80 9.21 -16.11
CA GLU A 22 13.02 8.56 -17.17
C GLU A 22 11.95 7.64 -16.58
N MET A 23 12.31 6.83 -15.57
CA MET A 23 11.35 6.00 -14.82
C MET A 23 10.23 6.85 -14.18
N GLU A 24 10.53 8.02 -13.60
CA GLU A 24 9.48 8.91 -13.07
C GLU A 24 8.55 9.45 -14.15
N GLU A 25 9.07 9.68 -15.36
CA GLU A 25 8.27 10.13 -16.50
C GLU A 25 7.35 9.02 -17.02
N GLU A 26 7.85 7.79 -17.18
CA GLU A 26 7.05 6.64 -17.60
C GLU A 26 5.92 6.31 -16.61
N LEU A 27 6.19 6.48 -15.31
CA LEU A 27 5.20 6.25 -14.26
C LEU A 27 4.01 7.22 -14.32
N LYS A 28 4.11 8.36 -15.01
CA LYS A 28 2.96 9.27 -15.21
C LYS A 28 1.83 8.60 -15.99
N SER A 29 2.18 7.75 -16.97
CA SER A 29 1.22 6.97 -17.77
C SER A 29 0.75 5.67 -17.11
N ALA A 30 1.34 5.27 -15.97
CA ALA A 30 1.02 4.00 -15.34
C ALA A 30 -0.25 4.07 -14.46
N PRO A 31 -0.95 2.93 -14.25
CA PRO A 31 -2.05 2.84 -13.30
C PRO A 31 -1.63 3.24 -11.89
N VAL A 32 -2.52 3.94 -11.17
CA VAL A 32 -2.29 4.47 -9.81
C VAL A 32 -1.66 3.47 -8.82
N PRO A 33 -2.13 2.20 -8.71
CA PRO A 33 -1.53 1.26 -7.75
C PRO A 33 -0.07 0.94 -8.08
N PHE A 34 0.25 0.71 -9.36
CA PHE A 34 1.61 0.44 -9.81
C PHE A 34 2.51 1.68 -9.65
N ARG A 35 1.98 2.85 -10.00
CA ARG A 35 2.66 4.13 -9.84
C ARG A 35 3.08 4.39 -8.40
N ASN A 36 2.17 4.19 -7.44
CA ASN A 36 2.47 4.42 -6.02
C ASN A 36 3.57 3.49 -5.51
N GLN A 37 3.52 2.22 -5.89
CA GLN A 37 4.54 1.24 -5.52
C GLN A 37 5.92 1.61 -6.10
N MET A 38 5.96 1.95 -7.39
CA MET A 38 7.24 2.23 -8.06
C MET A 38 7.83 3.59 -7.67
N MET A 39 6.99 4.62 -7.43
CA MET A 39 7.45 5.91 -6.89
C MET A 39 8.12 5.74 -5.51
N SER A 40 7.68 4.78 -4.70
CA SER A 40 8.35 4.45 -3.43
C SER A 40 9.76 3.89 -3.67
N LYS A 41 9.93 2.97 -4.63
CA LYS A 41 11.23 2.41 -5.01
C LYS A 41 12.17 3.45 -5.60
N ILE A 42 11.69 4.33 -6.47
CA ILE A 42 12.48 5.43 -7.03
C ILE A 42 13.02 6.36 -5.92
N ARG A 43 12.20 6.68 -4.91
CA ARG A 43 12.65 7.46 -3.75
C ARG A 43 13.74 6.73 -2.95
N ALA A 44 13.66 5.41 -2.82
CA ALA A 44 14.71 4.62 -2.18
C ALA A 44 16.01 4.69 -2.98
N TYR A 45 15.97 4.43 -4.29
CA TYR A 45 17.15 4.49 -5.15
C TYR A 45 17.81 5.87 -5.19
N LYS A 46 17.03 6.96 -5.20
CA LYS A 46 17.57 8.33 -5.08
C LYS A 46 18.34 8.55 -3.77
N ARG A 47 17.88 7.95 -2.66
CA ARG A 47 18.60 7.99 -1.39
C ARG A 47 19.89 7.18 -1.45
N ASP A 48 19.85 5.97 -2.00
CA ASP A 48 21.03 5.10 -2.12
C ASP A 48 22.11 5.75 -2.99
N LEU A 49 21.71 6.32 -4.15
CA LEU A 49 22.59 7.12 -5.00
C LEU A 49 23.22 8.30 -4.23
N SER A 50 22.43 8.99 -3.40
CA SER A 50 22.94 10.08 -2.56
C SER A 50 23.92 9.59 -1.48
N MET A 51 23.74 8.36 -0.98
CA MET A 51 24.66 7.72 -0.03
C MET A 51 25.99 7.36 -0.71
N PHE A 52 25.95 6.67 -1.86
CA PHE A 52 27.16 6.31 -2.61
C PHE A 52 27.97 7.54 -3.02
N GLN A 53 27.30 8.63 -3.42
CA GLN A 53 27.99 9.87 -3.74
C GLN A 53 28.72 10.47 -2.54
N ARG A 54 28.16 10.37 -1.32
CA ARG A 54 28.79 10.85 -0.09
C ARG A 54 29.98 9.95 0.30
N GLU A 55 29.81 8.65 0.22
CA GLU A 55 30.88 7.66 0.50
C GLU A 55 32.08 7.86 -0.43
N MET A 56 31.84 8.06 -1.72
CA MET A 56 32.91 8.31 -2.67
C MET A 56 33.66 9.62 -2.38
N ARG A 57 32.94 10.68 -2.02
CA ARG A 57 33.55 11.96 -1.60
C ARG A 57 34.35 11.83 -0.31
N SER A 58 33.88 11.06 0.69
CA SER A 58 34.65 10.81 1.92
C SER A 58 35.92 10.00 1.67
N THR A 59 35.89 9.09 0.69
CA THR A 59 37.04 8.27 0.28
C THR A 59 38.05 9.08 -0.55
N ASP A 60 37.59 10.10 -1.29
CA ASP A 60 38.44 10.98 -2.08
C ASP A 60 39.29 11.93 -1.21
N LEU A 61 38.70 12.51 -0.16
CA LEU A 61 39.34 13.45 0.78
C LEU A 61 40.41 12.85 1.70
N GLY A 62 40.80 11.58 1.51
CA GLY A 62 41.86 10.95 2.30
C GLY A 62 41.48 10.72 3.77
N LEU A 63 40.20 10.82 4.13
CA LEU A 63 39.66 10.48 5.46
C LEU A 63 39.58 8.96 5.69
N GLY A 64 40.41 8.19 4.99
CA GLY A 64 40.51 6.75 5.19
C GLY A 64 41.22 6.45 6.51
N ARG A 65 40.52 5.74 7.40
CA ARG A 65 41.01 5.04 8.60
C ARG A 65 41.23 5.92 9.84
N GLY A 66 40.12 6.41 10.40
CA GLY A 66 40.09 6.98 11.75
C GLY A 66 38.70 6.94 12.37
N ASN A 67 38.22 5.74 12.73
CA ASN A 67 37.31 5.42 13.84
C ASN A 67 36.13 6.34 14.27
N GLN A 68 35.64 7.27 13.44
CA GLN A 68 34.54 8.17 13.85
C GLN A 68 33.41 8.34 12.82
N GLY A 69 33.57 7.84 11.59
CA GLY A 69 32.56 7.96 10.53
C GLY A 69 31.68 6.72 10.34
N ASP A 70 32.26 5.51 10.34
CA ASP A 70 31.56 4.26 9.98
C ASP A 70 30.37 3.92 10.89
N THR A 71 30.47 4.20 12.19
CA THR A 71 29.36 3.96 13.13
C THR A 71 28.13 4.78 12.74
N LYS A 72 28.31 6.02 12.29
CA LYS A 72 27.19 6.91 11.96
C LYS A 72 26.48 6.48 10.67
N TYR A 73 27.22 5.98 9.68
CA TYR A 73 26.66 5.50 8.40
C TYR A 73 25.94 4.16 8.53
N GLY A 74 26.51 3.21 9.28
CA GLY A 74 25.81 1.99 9.65
C GLY A 74 24.51 2.28 10.39
N ILE A 75 24.54 3.24 11.34
CA ILE A 75 23.34 3.71 12.04
C ILE A 75 22.32 4.29 11.06
N PHE A 76 22.68 5.20 10.16
CA PHE A 76 21.71 5.76 9.20
C PHE A 76 21.13 4.73 8.22
N ALA A 77 21.93 3.77 7.75
CA ALA A 77 21.44 2.67 6.92
C ALA A 77 20.44 1.80 7.70
N THR A 78 20.77 1.42 8.94
CA THR A 78 19.86 0.66 9.80
C THR A 78 18.60 1.44 10.20
N GLU A 79 18.71 2.75 10.46
CA GLU A 79 17.58 3.64 10.76
C GLU A 79 16.65 3.78 9.54
N ASN A 80 17.20 3.85 8.33
CA ASN A 80 16.43 3.90 7.09
C ASN A 80 15.73 2.56 6.83
N GLU A 81 16.40 1.43 7.00
CA GLU A 81 15.79 0.11 6.92
C GLU A 81 14.67 -0.07 7.97
N GLN A 82 14.89 0.33 9.22
CA GLN A 82 13.87 0.32 10.26
C GLN A 82 12.68 1.23 9.90
N SER A 83 12.95 2.42 9.37
CA SER A 83 11.90 3.36 8.93
C SER A 83 11.06 2.78 7.80
N THR A 84 11.69 2.13 6.80
CA THR A 84 10.96 1.48 5.70
C THR A 84 10.13 0.28 6.18
N ASN A 85 10.65 -0.51 7.12
CA ASN A 85 9.92 -1.61 7.74
C ASN A 85 8.72 -1.13 8.58
N LEU A 86 8.89 -0.05 9.35
CA LEU A 86 7.77 0.56 10.09
C LEU A 86 6.70 1.10 9.14
N GLN A 87 7.11 1.70 8.02
CA GLN A 87 6.18 2.20 7.02
C GLN A 87 5.42 1.06 6.32
N SER A 88 6.09 -0.05 5.99
CA SER A 88 5.43 -1.22 5.38
C SER A 88 4.45 -1.90 6.34
N GLN A 89 4.81 -2.04 7.63
CA GLN A 89 3.90 -2.52 8.66
C GLN A 89 2.68 -1.61 8.82
N ARG A 90 2.87 -0.29 8.80
CA ARG A 90 1.76 0.68 8.86
C ARG A 90 0.81 0.53 7.67
N VAL A 91 1.33 0.32 6.46
CA VAL A 91 0.50 0.09 5.27
C VAL A 91 -0.34 -1.19 5.42
N LEU A 92 0.26 -2.28 5.90
CA LEU A 92 -0.45 -3.53 6.17
C LEU A 92 -1.55 -3.37 7.22
N LEU A 93 -1.28 -2.65 8.31
CA LEU A 93 -2.27 -2.35 9.34
C LEU A 93 -3.45 -1.54 8.79
N LEU A 94 -3.17 -0.47 8.02
CA LEU A 94 -4.22 0.33 7.39
C LEU A 94 -5.07 -0.49 6.43
N GLN A 95 -4.45 -1.33 5.59
CA GLN A 95 -5.18 -2.21 4.68
C GLN A 95 -6.03 -3.24 5.44
N GLY A 96 -5.51 -3.77 6.55
CA GLY A 96 -6.25 -4.68 7.44
C GLY A 96 -7.47 -4.00 8.05
N THR A 97 -7.32 -2.80 8.59
CA THR A 97 -8.42 -1.99 9.14
C THR A 97 -9.46 -1.67 8.08
N ASP A 98 -9.06 -1.25 6.87
CA ASP A 98 -9.99 -0.97 5.78
C ASP A 98 -10.78 -2.21 5.35
N SER A 99 -10.12 -3.37 5.33
CA SER A 99 -10.78 -4.63 4.96
C SER A 99 -11.75 -5.08 6.04
N LEU A 100 -11.40 -4.89 7.32
CA LEU A 100 -12.28 -5.15 8.45
C LEU A 100 -13.50 -4.21 8.44
N ASN A 101 -13.30 -2.92 8.19
CA ASN A 101 -14.41 -1.95 8.08
C ASN A 101 -15.39 -2.34 6.96
N ARG A 102 -14.87 -2.69 5.76
CA ARG A 102 -15.73 -3.17 4.65
C ARG A 102 -16.50 -4.44 5.00
N ALA A 103 -15.86 -5.38 5.70
CA ALA A 103 -16.52 -6.61 6.15
C ALA A 103 -17.63 -6.30 7.16
N SER A 104 -17.38 -5.42 8.13
CA SER A 104 -18.38 -4.95 9.10
C SER A 104 -19.58 -4.31 8.42
N GLU A 105 -19.35 -3.38 7.49
CA GLU A 105 -20.44 -2.76 6.71
C GLU A 105 -21.22 -3.80 5.88
N SER A 106 -20.54 -4.81 5.33
CA SER A 106 -21.19 -5.88 4.58
C SER A 106 -22.09 -6.74 5.48
N ILE A 107 -21.64 -7.06 6.69
CA ILE A 107 -22.42 -7.80 7.68
C ILE A 107 -23.65 -6.98 8.09
N GLU A 108 -23.48 -5.68 8.37
CA GLU A 108 -24.58 -4.79 8.73
C GLU A 108 -25.64 -4.72 7.62
N ARG A 109 -25.21 -4.59 6.35
CA ARG A 109 -26.12 -4.63 5.20
C ARG A 109 -26.86 -5.96 5.10
N SER A 110 -26.16 -7.09 5.24
CA SER A 110 -26.79 -8.41 5.21
C SER A 110 -27.82 -8.58 6.33
N HIS A 111 -27.53 -8.09 7.53
CA HIS A 111 -28.47 -8.13 8.65
C HIS A 111 -29.72 -7.30 8.37
N ARG A 112 -29.58 -6.10 7.77
CA ARG A 112 -30.72 -5.27 7.36
C ARG A 112 -31.59 -5.98 6.33
N ILE A 113 -30.98 -6.56 5.30
CA ILE A 113 -31.69 -7.31 4.25
C ILE A 113 -32.40 -8.52 4.84
N ALA A 114 -31.77 -9.25 5.76
CA ALA A 114 -32.38 -10.39 6.43
C ALA A 114 -33.63 -9.98 7.22
N ALA A 115 -33.54 -8.90 8.02
CA ALA A 115 -34.68 -8.39 8.77
C ALA A 115 -35.83 -7.90 7.85
N GLU A 116 -35.53 -7.23 6.74
CA GLU A 116 -36.52 -6.85 5.73
C GLU A 116 -37.17 -8.09 5.09
N THR A 117 -36.38 -9.13 4.82
CA THR A 117 -36.87 -10.39 4.24
C THR A 117 -37.77 -11.14 5.23
N ASP A 118 -37.42 -11.17 6.51
CA ASP A 118 -38.26 -11.78 7.55
C ASP A 118 -39.60 -11.06 7.70
N GLN A 119 -39.60 -9.73 7.60
CA GLN A 119 -40.83 -8.94 7.62
C GLN A 119 -41.72 -9.27 6.41
N ILE A 120 -41.15 -9.25 5.20
CA ILE A 120 -41.88 -9.62 3.98
C ILE A 120 -42.43 -11.06 4.09
N GLY A 121 -41.64 -11.99 4.63
CA GLY A 121 -42.09 -13.36 4.86
C GLY A 121 -43.27 -13.46 5.84
N THR A 122 -43.26 -12.63 6.89
CA THR A 122 -44.37 -12.53 7.85
C THR A 122 -45.63 -12.01 7.19
N ASP A 123 -45.52 -10.92 6.43
CA ASP A 123 -46.64 -10.30 5.70
C ASP A 123 -47.25 -11.29 4.68
N ILE A 124 -46.42 -12.07 3.98
CA ILE A 124 -46.88 -13.11 3.05
C ILE A 124 -47.65 -14.21 3.79
N ILE A 125 -47.18 -14.66 4.95
CA ILE A 125 -47.87 -15.70 5.74
C ILE A 125 -49.22 -15.19 6.24
N GLU A 126 -49.31 -13.93 6.67
CA GLU A 126 -50.55 -13.29 7.08
C GLU A 126 -51.54 -13.24 5.91
N GLU A 127 -51.12 -12.73 4.75
CA GLU A 127 -51.95 -12.65 3.55
C GLU A 127 -52.46 -14.04 3.09
N LEU A 128 -51.58 -15.04 3.06
CA LEU A 128 -51.97 -16.41 2.72
C LEU A 128 -52.97 -17.00 3.73
N GLY A 129 -52.84 -16.63 5.01
CA GLY A 129 -53.78 -16.98 6.07
C GLY A 129 -55.18 -16.42 5.81
N GLU A 130 -55.26 -15.12 5.48
CA GLU A 130 -56.52 -14.46 5.12
C GLU A 130 -57.15 -15.06 3.86
N GLN A 131 -56.36 -15.28 2.81
CA GLN A 131 -56.82 -15.90 1.57
C GLN A 131 -57.37 -17.31 1.82
N ARG A 132 -56.72 -18.11 2.68
CA ARG A 132 -57.21 -19.43 3.09
C ARG A 132 -58.56 -19.32 3.80
N GLU A 133 -58.71 -18.39 4.74
CA GLU A 133 -59.98 -18.20 5.46
C GLU A 133 -61.11 -17.82 4.49
N GLN A 134 -60.83 -16.94 3.52
CA GLN A 134 -61.80 -16.54 2.50
C GLN A 134 -62.25 -17.74 1.64
N LEU A 135 -61.33 -18.61 1.26
CA LEU A 135 -61.64 -19.85 0.52
C LEU A 135 -62.51 -20.81 1.35
N GLU A 136 -62.20 -21.02 2.63
CA GLU A 136 -63.00 -21.86 3.53
C GLU A 136 -64.41 -21.29 3.77
N ARG A 137 -64.53 -19.97 3.89
CA ARG A 137 -65.84 -19.29 3.99
C ARG A 137 -66.67 -19.40 2.71
N THR A 138 -66.02 -19.43 1.56
CA THR A 138 -66.70 -19.62 0.27
C THR A 138 -67.16 -21.07 0.10
N LYS A 139 -66.31 -22.03 0.48
CA LYS A 139 -66.62 -23.47 0.46
C LYS A 139 -67.77 -23.84 1.40
N SER A 140 -67.82 -23.26 2.59
CA SER A 140 -68.90 -23.53 3.57
C SER A 140 -70.25 -22.91 3.21
N ARG A 141 -70.31 -22.05 2.20
CA ARG A 141 -71.55 -21.45 1.67
C ARG A 141 -72.18 -22.25 0.52
N VAL A 142 -71.47 -23.23 -0.03
CA VAL A 142 -71.95 -24.16 -1.08
C VAL A 142 -72.39 -25.46 -0.43
#